data_AF-A0A381X7I9-F1
#
_entry.id   AF-A0A381X7I9-F1
#
_cell.length_a   1.000
_cell.length_b   1.000
_cell.length_c   1.000
_cell.angle_alpha   90.00
_cell.angle_beta   90.00
_cell.angle_gamma   90.00
#
_symmetry.space_group_name_H-M   'P 1'
#
loop_
_entity.id
_entity.type
_entity.pdbx_description
1 polymer ?
#
loop_
_entity_poly.entity_id
_entity_poly.type
_entity_poly.pdbx_seq_one_letter_code
_entity_poly.pdbx_strand_id
1 'polypeptide(L)'
;MHSTSLIADKEMVFSPETIFIDKSVADHPLTLKTLLQFPNTPVEYNITLDEAVQMIQKTSTDVFGAGKRNLILTRFKGSFLKKCPGISPGMVCCNYYVVNLFKN
;
A
#
# COMPACT_ATOMS: atom_id res chain seq x y z
N MET A 1 4.20 -17.76 -43.64
CA MET A 1 3.08 -17.06 -42.97
C MET A 1 3.26 -17.22 -41.46
N HIS A 2 4.09 -16.37 -40.87
CA HIS A 2 4.21 -16.28 -39.41
C HIS A 2 3.34 -15.11 -38.97
N SER A 3 2.18 -15.43 -38.40
CA SER A 3 1.31 -14.46 -37.75
C SER A 3 1.88 -14.19 -36.37
N THR A 4 2.64 -13.11 -36.24
CA THR A 4 3.16 -12.62 -34.97
C THR A 4 1.97 -12.05 -34.20
N SER A 5 1.42 -12.84 -33.28
CA SER A 5 0.41 -12.39 -32.33
C SER A 5 0.97 -11.24 -31.50
N LEU A 6 0.47 -10.03 -31.75
CA LEU A 6 0.70 -8.86 -30.93
C LEU A 6 0.12 -9.15 -29.53
N ILE A 7 0.99 -9.49 -28.59
CA ILE A 7 0.64 -9.49 -27.16
C ILE A 7 0.47 -8.02 -26.82
N ALA A 8 -0.79 -7.57 -26.76
CA ALA A 8 -1.12 -6.28 -26.22
C ALA A 8 -0.64 -6.25 -24.76
N ASP A 9 0.17 -5.24 -24.41
CA ASP A 9 0.49 -4.90 -23.03
C ASP A 9 -0.82 -4.56 -22.31
N LYS A 10 -1.45 -5.59 -21.75
CA LYS A 10 -2.59 -5.44 -20.84
C LYS A 10 -2.01 -4.84 -19.56
N GLU A 11 -2.10 -3.52 -19.42
CA GLU A 11 -1.84 -2.84 -18.14
C GLU A 11 -2.57 -3.62 -17.04
N MET A 12 -1.81 -4.22 -16.12
CA MET A 12 -2.38 -4.89 -14.96
C MET A 12 -2.91 -3.82 -14.01
N VAL A 13 -4.17 -3.46 -14.19
CA VAL A 13 -4.90 -2.62 -13.23
C VAL A 13 -4.98 -3.37 -11.91
N PHE A 14 -4.41 -2.80 -10.85
CA PHE A 14 -4.49 -3.35 -9.50
C PHE A 14 -5.95 -3.35 -9.00
N SER A 15 -6.39 -4.48 -8.45
CA SER A 15 -7.67 -4.62 -7.75
C SER A 15 -7.43 -5.41 -6.47
N PRO A 16 -7.73 -4.85 -5.28
CA PRO A 16 -7.53 -5.56 -4.02
C PRO A 16 -8.52 -6.72 -3.85
N GLU A 17 -8.06 -7.81 -3.24
CA GLU A 17 -8.88 -8.95 -2.80
C GLU A 17 -9.70 -8.61 -1.55
N THR A 18 -9.13 -7.82 -0.63
CA THR A 18 -9.81 -7.29 0.56
C THR A 18 -9.21 -5.93 0.94
N ILE A 19 -10.06 -5.04 1.45
CA ILE A 19 -9.66 -3.75 2.01
C ILE A 19 -9.83 -3.79 3.53
N PHE A 20 -8.73 -3.66 4.27
CA PHE A 20 -8.74 -3.51 5.72
C PHE A 20 -8.73 -2.02 6.10
N ILE A 21 -9.56 -1.62 7.06
CA ILE A 21 -9.68 -0.22 7.49
C ILE A 21 -9.41 -0.10 8.98
N ASP A 22 -8.38 0.67 9.31
CA ASP A 22 -8.08 1.08 10.68
C ASP A 22 -9.12 2.08 11.17
N LYS A 23 -9.59 1.89 12.42
CA LYS A 23 -10.60 2.74 13.06
C LYS A 23 -10.24 4.23 12.99
N SER A 24 -8.95 4.57 13.06
CA SER A 24 -8.47 5.95 13.05
C SER A 24 -8.67 6.69 11.72
N VAL A 25 -9.01 5.98 10.64
CA VAL A 25 -9.20 6.57 9.30
C VAL A 25 -10.51 6.18 8.63
N ALA A 26 -11.42 5.51 9.33
CA ALA A 26 -12.69 5.02 8.76
C ALA A 26 -13.50 6.15 8.08
N ASP A 27 -13.63 7.29 8.76
CA ASP A 27 -14.40 8.45 8.26
C ASP A 27 -13.55 9.44 7.44
N HIS A 28 -12.28 9.12 7.16
CA HIS A 28 -11.41 10.03 6.44
C HIS A 28 -11.83 10.16 4.97
N PRO A 29 -11.87 11.37 4.37
CA PRO A 29 -12.35 11.56 2.98
C PRO A 29 -11.62 10.70 1.94
N LEU A 30 -10.32 10.48 2.14
CA LEU A 30 -9.54 9.59 1.25
C LEU A 30 -10.00 8.14 1.37
N THR A 31 -10.32 7.65 2.57
CA THR A 31 -10.86 6.30 2.78
C THR A 31 -12.18 6.13 2.04
N LEU A 32 -13.10 7.08 2.20
CA LEU A 32 -14.38 7.08 1.51
C LEU A 32 -14.21 7.11 -0.02
N LYS A 33 -13.31 7.96 -0.53
CA LYS A 33 -12.99 8.03 -1.96
C LYS A 33 -12.42 6.71 -2.49
N THR A 34 -11.53 6.07 -1.73
CA THR A 34 -10.96 4.76 -2.10
C THR A 34 -12.04 3.68 -2.12
N LEU A 35 -12.96 3.64 -1.15
CA LEU A 35 -14.06 2.69 -1.15
C LEU A 35 -14.99 2.84 -2.37
N LEU A 36 -15.27 4.08 -2.78
CA LEU A 36 -16.04 4.35 -4.00
C LEU A 36 -15.34 3.84 -5.28
N GLN A 37 -14.01 3.73 -5.27
CA GLN A 37 -13.25 3.19 -6.39
C GLN A 37 -13.29 1.65 -6.45
N PHE A 38 -13.58 0.99 -5.33
CA PHE A 38 -13.62 -0.47 -5.21
C PHE A 38 -14.97 -0.96 -4.64
N PRO A 39 -16.11 -0.68 -5.30
CA PRO A 39 -17.44 -0.95 -4.73
C PRO A 39 -17.75 -2.43 -4.51
N ASN A 40 -17.03 -3.33 -5.19
CA ASN A 40 -17.24 -4.78 -5.12
C ASN A 40 -16.18 -5.51 -4.27
N THR A 41 -15.20 -4.80 -3.72
CA THR A 41 -14.15 -5.43 -2.90
C THR A 41 -14.65 -5.58 -1.46
N PRO A 42 -14.51 -6.77 -0.84
CA PRO A 42 -14.79 -6.98 0.59
C PRO A 42 -14.01 -5.99 1.48
N VAL A 43 -14.67 -5.50 2.53
CA VAL A 43 -14.10 -4.51 3.45
C VAL A 43 -14.22 -4.98 4.90
N GLU A 44 -13.09 -4.99 5.59
CA GLU A 44 -12.98 -5.32 7.02
C GLU A 44 -12.66 -4.05 7.83
N TYR A 45 -13.57 -3.66 8.72
CA TYR A 45 -13.47 -2.43 9.50
C TYR A 45 -12.89 -2.66 10.89
N ASN A 46 -12.32 -1.59 11.46
CA ASN A 46 -11.73 -1.56 12.80
C ASN A 46 -10.58 -2.56 12.98
N ILE A 47 -9.80 -2.78 11.91
CA ILE A 47 -8.66 -3.70 11.90
C ILE A 47 -7.36 -2.91 11.98
N THR A 48 -6.48 -3.26 12.92
CA THR A 48 -5.11 -2.72 12.99
C THR A 48 -4.21 -3.40 11.95
N LEU A 49 -3.07 -2.76 11.63
CA LEU A 49 -2.07 -3.36 10.72
C LEU A 49 -1.61 -4.75 11.18
N ASP A 50 -1.35 -4.91 12.47
CA ASP A 50 -0.87 -6.18 13.01
C ASP A 50 -1.94 -7.27 12.95
N GLU A 51 -3.20 -6.93 13.20
CA GLU A 51 -4.33 -7.87 13.05
C GLU A 51 -4.53 -8.29 11.60
N ALA A 52 -4.47 -7.36 10.64
CA ALA A 52 -4.57 -7.69 9.21
C ALA A 52 -3.44 -8.63 8.78
N VAL A 53 -2.19 -8.35 9.20
CA VAL A 53 -1.04 -9.22 8.93
C VAL A 53 -1.23 -10.62 9.53
N GLN A 54 -1.70 -10.71 10.78
CA GLN A 54 -1.99 -11.99 11.42
C GLN A 54 -3.10 -12.76 10.70
N MET A 55 -4.12 -12.06 10.19
CA MET A 55 -5.21 -12.67 9.44
C MET A 55 -4.68 -13.30 8.15
N ILE A 56 -3.88 -12.57 7.38
CA ILE A 56 -3.25 -13.06 6.14
C ILE A 56 -2.33 -14.25 6.41
N GLN A 57 -1.53 -14.20 7.48
CA GLN A 57 -0.65 -15.30 7.89
C GLN A 57 -1.40 -16.58 8.25
N LYS A 58 -2.61 -16.46 8.80
CA LYS A 58 -3.46 -17.61 9.17
C LYS A 58 -4.22 -18.20 8.00
N THR A 59 -4.59 -17.38 7.01
CA THR A 59 -5.50 -17.79 5.93
C THR A 59 -4.80 -18.13 4.62
N SER A 60 -3.53 -17.75 4.45
CA SER A 60 -2.79 -17.96 3.21
C SER A 60 -1.48 -18.70 3.41
N THR A 61 -1.20 -19.66 2.54
CA THR A 61 0.12 -20.29 2.42
C THR A 61 1.12 -19.40 1.68
N ASP A 62 0.65 -18.53 0.78
CA ASP A 62 1.42 -17.50 0.09
C ASP A 62 1.24 -16.14 0.80
N VAL A 63 1.82 -16.01 1.99
CA VAL A 63 1.69 -14.80 2.82
C VAL A 63 2.20 -13.55 2.08
N PHE A 64 3.29 -13.67 1.34
CA PHE A 64 3.90 -12.55 0.63
C PHE A 64 3.03 -12.05 -0.53
N GLY A 65 2.55 -12.96 -1.38
CA GLY A 65 1.67 -12.58 -2.47
C GLY A 65 0.31 -12.10 -1.96
N ALA A 66 -0.26 -12.75 -0.95
CA ALA A 66 -1.50 -12.30 -0.31
C ALA A 66 -1.34 -10.89 0.27
N GLY A 67 -0.22 -10.58 0.94
CA GLY A 67 0.07 -9.23 1.42
C GLY A 67 0.07 -8.17 0.32
N LYS A 68 0.46 -8.51 -0.90
CA LYS A 68 0.45 -7.59 -2.06
C LYS A 68 -0.90 -7.48 -2.76
N ARG A 69 -1.80 -8.44 -2.58
CA ARG A 69 -3.15 -8.44 -3.17
C ARG A 69 -4.20 -7.81 -2.24
N ASN A 70 -3.84 -7.54 -0.99
CA ASN A 70 -4.71 -6.87 -0.02
C ASN A 70 -4.30 -5.42 0.19
N LEU A 71 -5.28 -4.54 0.46
CA LEU A 71 -5.06 -3.13 0.72
C LEU A 71 -5.41 -2.82 2.18
N ILE A 72 -4.55 -2.11 2.90
CA ILE A 72 -4.87 -1.58 4.23
C ILE A 72 -4.84 -0.06 4.22
N LEU A 73 -5.92 0.53 4.72
CA LEU A 73 -6.05 1.98 4.92
C LEU A 73 -5.83 2.26 6.40
N THR A 74 -4.72 2.91 6.72
CA THR A 74 -4.34 3.24 8.09
C THR A 74 -3.71 4.63 8.16
N ARG A 75 -3.63 5.19 9.36
CA ARG A 75 -2.98 6.47 9.59
C ARG A 75 -1.48 6.36 9.37
N PHE A 76 -0.93 7.28 8.60
CA PHE A 76 0.52 7.41 8.47
C PHE A 76 1.14 7.83 9.82
N LYS A 77 1.92 6.94 10.44
CA LYS A 77 2.61 7.20 11.72
C LYS A 77 4.04 7.74 11.55
N GLY A 78 4.50 8.00 10.32
CA GLY A 78 5.83 8.54 10.02
C GLY A 78 5.90 10.06 10.12
N SER A 79 7.12 10.62 10.17
CA SER A 79 7.33 12.07 10.04
C SER A 79 7.07 12.52 8.60
N PHE A 80 6.44 13.69 8.41
CA PHE A 80 6.18 14.26 7.09
C PHE A 80 7.48 14.64 6.34
N LEU A 81 8.46 15.15 7.07
CA LEU A 81 9.81 15.41 6.56
C LEU A 81 10.81 14.44 7.18
N LYS A 82 11.75 13.98 6.36
CA LYS A 82 12.92 13.22 6.79
C LYS A 82 14.18 13.85 6.21
N LYS A 83 15.33 13.60 6.84
CA LYS A 83 16.61 13.96 6.23
C LYS A 83 16.83 13.17 4.94
N CYS A 84 17.48 13.80 3.97
CA CYS A 84 17.94 13.10 2.78
C CYS A 84 18.84 11.90 3.19
N PRO A 85 18.60 10.69 2.68
CA PRO A 85 19.40 9.51 3.05
C PRO A 85 20.83 9.53 2.46
N GLY A 86 21.16 10.50 1.60
CA GLY A 86 22.48 10.65 0.97
C GLY A 86 23.61 11.09 1.91
N ILE A 87 23.51 10.83 3.21
CA ILE A 87 24.58 11.09 4.17
C ILE A 87 25.52 9.89 4.14
N SER A 88 26.74 10.08 3.63
CA SER A 88 27.79 9.07 3.62
C SER A 88 29.01 9.54 4.42
N PRO A 89 29.76 8.62 5.05
CA PRO A 89 31.00 8.99 5.75
C PRO A 89 31.98 9.75 4.84
N GLY A 90 32.58 10.82 5.37
CA GLY A 90 33.56 11.65 4.63
C GLY A 90 32.96 12.74 3.72
N MET A 91 31.64 12.86 3.64
CA MET A 91 30.96 13.88 2.82
C MET A 91 30.42 15.03 3.67
N VAL A 92 30.41 16.25 3.13
CA VAL A 92 29.69 17.39 3.71
C VAL A 92 28.21 17.26 3.37
N CYS A 93 27.35 17.23 4.39
CA CYS A 93 25.91 17.11 4.22
C CYS A 93 25.30 18.44 3.72
N CYS A 94 24.49 18.39 2.66
CA CYS A 94 23.72 19.55 2.17
C CYS A 94 22.57 19.96 3.11
N ASN A 95 22.29 19.18 4.15
CA ASN A 95 21.26 19.41 5.17
C ASN A 95 19.81 19.43 4.64
N TYR A 96 19.56 18.85 3.47
CA TYR A 96 18.23 18.85 2.84
C TYR A 96 17.24 17.90 3.54
N TYR A 97 15.97 18.25 3.40
CA TYR A 97 14.82 17.46 3.83
C TYR A 97 14.06 16.94 2.61
N VAL A 98 13.56 15.72 2.71
CA VAL A 98 12.68 15.09 1.71
C VAL A 98 11.29 14.94 2.29
N VAL A 99 10.28 15.13 1.43
CA VAL A 99 8.88 14.84 1.76
C VAL A 99 8.71 13.33 1.78
N ASN A 100 8.30 12.82 2.94
CA ASN A 100 8.11 11.40 3.18
C ASN A 100 6.67 11.01 2.84
N LEU A 101 6.39 10.83 1.55
CA LEU A 101 5.06 10.53 1.02
C LEU A 101 4.65 9.06 1.15
N PHE A 102 5.61 8.15 1.35
CA PHE A 102 5.37 6.71 1.38
C PHE A 102 6.19 6.03 2.49
N LYS A 103 5.68 4.92 2.99
CA LYS A 103 6.40 3.99 3.87
C LYS A 103 6.22 2.58 3.29
N ASN A 104 7.30 1.82 3.21
CA ASN A 104 7.27 0.40 2.85
C ASN A 104 6.61 -0.44 3.95
#